data_AF-A0A956M2Q3-F1
#
_entry.id   AF-A0A956M2Q3-F1
#
_cell.length_a   1.000
_cell.length_b   1.000
_cell.length_c   1.000
_cell.angle_alpha   90.00
_cell.angle_beta   90.00
_cell.angle_gamma   90.00
#
_symmetry.space_group_name_H-M   'P 1'
#
loop_
_entity.id
_entity.type
_entity.pdbx_description
1 polymer ?
#
loop_
_entity_poly.entity_id
_entity_poly.type
_entity_poly.pdbx_seq_one_letter_code
_entity_poly.pdbx_strand_id
1 'polypeptide(L)'
;MRTPTRRPAHPRRAGILLALAVLGTGFACLPSHAENQFGAGRYTVTQWTVADGLPSNVIREIFEGRDGYLWVGTLSGLARFDGNEFETFNMTNTPALRSGRIVRLFEDTAGDLWIGTWDGGIYRRRDEVVQLVVPSEGAVAEFFEQPPGNVWVKVGGGLVRAAAGSIHWEQEEGNADPSPFFRDR
;
A
#
# COMPACT_ATOMS: atom_id res chain seq x y z
N MET A 1 37.53 -22.69 64.96
CA MET A 1 38.97 -22.39 64.95
C MET A 1 39.22 -21.25 63.98
N ARG A 2 39.56 -20.05 64.49
CA ARG A 2 39.93 -18.87 63.71
C ARG A 2 41.27 -18.37 64.24
N THR A 3 42.27 -18.24 63.39
CA THR A 3 43.59 -17.67 63.68
C THR A 3 43.68 -16.30 63.01
N PRO A 4 44.07 -15.22 63.73
CA PRO A 4 44.53 -14.00 63.09
C PRO A 4 46.00 -13.73 63.42
N THR A 5 46.82 -13.45 62.41
CA THR A 5 48.15 -12.85 62.59
C THR A 5 48.29 -11.60 61.72
N ARG A 6 48.83 -10.55 62.34
CA ARG A 6 48.97 -9.16 61.85
C ARG A 6 50.34 -8.96 61.16
N ARG A 7 50.34 -8.28 59.98
CA ARG A 7 51.15 -7.12 59.46
C ARG A 7 52.69 -7.04 59.71
N PRO A 8 53.51 -6.42 58.81
CA PRO A 8 53.44 -4.99 58.42
C PRO A 8 53.88 -4.62 56.97
N ALA A 9 54.12 -3.32 56.70
CA ALA A 9 53.90 -2.60 55.44
C ALA A 9 55.13 -1.86 54.84
N HIS A 10 54.99 -1.49 53.54
CA HIS A 10 55.61 -0.38 52.75
C HIS A 10 57.10 -0.46 52.34
N PRO A 11 57.62 0.31 51.32
CA PRO A 11 57.02 1.45 50.59
C PRO A 11 57.18 1.50 49.04
N ARG A 12 56.64 2.59 48.49
CA ARG A 12 56.51 3.08 47.10
C ARG A 12 57.82 3.26 46.32
N ARG A 13 57.77 3.12 44.98
CA ARG A 13 58.61 3.89 44.04
C ARG A 13 57.82 4.33 42.80
N ALA A 14 57.89 5.63 42.55
CA ALA A 14 57.48 6.31 41.33
C ALA A 14 58.55 6.14 40.24
N GLY A 15 58.13 6.11 38.97
CA GLY A 15 58.98 6.16 37.79
C GLY A 15 58.28 6.96 36.69
N ILE A 16 59.06 7.71 35.92
CA ILE A 16 58.75 8.95 35.20
C ILE A 16 59.11 8.77 33.69
N LEU A 17 58.46 9.54 32.79
CA LEU A 17 58.83 9.88 31.37
C LEU A 17 58.69 8.76 30.30
N LEU A 18 58.40 8.97 29.00
CA LEU A 18 58.02 10.08 28.10
C LEU A 18 57.71 9.47 26.70
N ALA A 19 56.81 10.12 25.93
CA ALA A 19 56.66 10.19 24.46
C ALA A 19 56.44 8.95 23.56
N LEU A 20 55.42 9.02 22.68
CA LEU A 20 55.56 9.47 21.28
C LEU A 20 54.18 9.46 20.56
N ALA A 21 53.94 10.50 19.76
CA ALA A 21 52.81 10.60 18.85
C ALA A 21 53.04 9.73 17.60
N VAL A 22 51.98 9.08 17.10
CA VAL A 22 51.88 8.69 15.70
C VAL A 22 50.53 9.14 15.17
N LEU A 23 50.59 10.13 14.27
CA LEU A 23 49.50 10.53 13.39
C LEU A 23 49.25 9.37 12.41
N GLY A 24 48.16 8.66 12.60
CA GLY A 24 47.63 7.72 11.62
C GLY A 24 46.22 8.16 11.24
N THR A 25 46.10 8.84 10.10
CA THR A 25 44.82 9.09 9.43
C THR A 25 44.22 7.76 8.98
N GLY A 26 43.62 7.04 9.91
CA GLY A 26 42.68 5.98 9.58
C GLY A 26 41.41 6.65 9.09
N PHE A 27 41.14 6.58 7.78
CA PHE A 27 39.81 6.81 7.26
C PHE A 27 38.86 5.90 8.04
N ALA A 28 38.12 6.50 8.99
CA ALA A 28 36.95 5.88 9.55
C ALA A 28 36.00 5.70 8.37
N CYS A 29 35.90 4.47 7.87
CA CYS A 29 34.80 4.07 7.01
C CYS A 29 33.55 4.16 7.89
N LEU A 30 32.94 5.34 7.93
CA LEU A 30 31.63 5.50 8.53
C LEU A 30 30.70 4.61 7.70
N PRO A 31 29.91 3.73 8.34
CA PRO A 31 28.87 3.03 7.61
C PRO A 31 28.00 4.08 6.93
N SER A 32 27.86 3.98 5.61
CA SER A 32 26.95 4.82 4.84
C SER A 32 25.51 4.42 5.19
N HIS A 33 25.05 4.80 6.37
CA HIS A 33 23.64 4.92 6.60
C HIS A 33 23.20 6.13 5.79
N ALA A 34 22.32 5.89 4.81
CA ALA A 34 21.58 6.98 4.18
C ALA A 34 20.74 7.63 5.28
N GLU A 35 21.29 8.68 5.90
CA GLU A 35 20.57 9.54 6.84
C GLU A 35 19.36 10.10 6.09
N ASN A 36 18.17 9.69 6.48
CA ASN A 36 16.94 10.13 5.86
C ASN A 36 16.70 11.59 6.31
N GLN A 37 17.19 12.56 5.53
CA GLN A 37 17.17 14.00 5.87
C GLN A 37 15.78 14.65 5.72
N PHE A 38 14.71 13.93 6.04
CA PHE A 38 13.41 14.57 6.26
C PHE A 38 13.52 15.36 7.57
N GLY A 39 13.57 16.69 7.45
CA GLY A 39 13.88 17.63 8.54
C GLY A 39 13.33 17.20 9.92
N ALA A 40 14.26 16.98 10.84
CA ALA A 40 13.96 16.65 12.23
C ALA A 40 13.05 17.74 12.85
N GLY A 41 11.77 17.42 13.06
CA GLY A 41 10.93 18.15 14.01
C GLY A 41 9.50 18.52 13.62
N ARG A 42 8.95 18.15 12.45
CA ARG A 42 7.56 18.51 12.09
C ARG A 42 6.64 17.38 11.61
N TYR A 43 7.18 16.20 11.31
CA TYR A 43 6.38 15.08 10.82
C TYR A 43 6.79 13.80 11.54
N THR A 44 5.79 13.03 11.98
CA THR A 44 5.98 11.64 12.37
C THR A 44 5.77 10.79 11.12
N VAL A 45 6.78 10.02 10.73
CA VAL A 45 6.67 9.05 9.64
C VAL A 45 6.43 7.68 10.25
N THR A 46 5.31 7.08 9.91
CA THR A 46 4.99 5.70 10.24
C THR A 46 4.97 4.90 8.95
N GLN A 47 5.51 3.69 9.00
CA GLN A 47 5.57 2.80 7.85
C GLN A 47 4.84 1.51 8.19
N TRP A 48 3.97 1.08 7.28
CA TRP A 48 3.30 -0.20 7.34
C TRP A 48 3.74 -1.07 6.16
N THR A 49 3.91 -2.36 6.42
CA THR A 49 4.44 -3.35 5.49
C THR A 49 3.66 -4.65 5.61
N VAL A 50 4.08 -5.66 4.84
CA VAL A 50 3.59 -7.04 5.01
C VAL A 50 3.79 -7.59 6.42
N ALA A 51 4.77 -7.09 7.19
CA ALA A 51 4.97 -7.50 8.57
C ALA A 51 3.86 -6.98 9.50
N ASP A 52 3.17 -5.92 9.08
CA ASP A 52 2.10 -5.25 9.82
C ASP A 52 0.70 -5.68 9.36
N GLY A 53 0.63 -6.63 8.40
CA GLY A 53 -0.63 -7.19 7.90
C GLY A 53 -1.01 -6.76 6.48
N LEU A 54 -0.25 -5.89 5.82
CA LEU A 54 -0.53 -5.52 4.42
C LEU A 54 -0.36 -6.73 3.48
N PRO A 55 -1.24 -6.98 2.49
CA PRO A 55 -1.10 -8.14 1.61
C PRO A 55 0.17 -8.12 0.74
N SER A 56 0.64 -6.93 0.35
CA SER A 56 1.87 -6.73 -0.41
C SER A 56 2.43 -5.33 -0.20
N ASN A 57 3.76 -5.20 -0.12
CA ASN A 57 4.44 -3.90 -0.05
C ASN A 57 4.31 -3.09 -1.36
N VAL A 58 3.77 -3.67 -2.43
CA VAL A 58 3.52 -2.98 -3.70
C VAL A 58 2.07 -2.54 -3.76
N ILE A 59 1.86 -1.26 -3.43
CA ILE A 59 0.57 -0.60 -3.45
C ILE A 59 0.34 0.01 -4.84
N ARG A 60 -0.87 -0.18 -5.37
CA ARG A 60 -1.31 0.33 -6.68
C ARG A 60 -2.35 1.43 -6.56
N GLU A 61 -3.18 1.37 -5.52
CA GLU A 61 -4.34 2.25 -5.34
C GLU A 61 -4.56 2.46 -3.84
N ILE A 62 -4.94 3.68 -3.46
CA ILE A 62 -5.43 4.01 -2.13
C ILE A 62 -6.72 4.81 -2.31
N PHE A 63 -7.76 4.42 -1.60
CA PHE A 63 -9.08 5.02 -1.68
C PHE A 63 -9.67 5.20 -0.28
N GLU A 64 -10.15 6.39 0.05
CA GLU A 64 -10.88 6.63 1.29
C GLU A 64 -12.36 6.34 1.04
N GLY A 65 -12.90 5.33 1.74
CA GLY A 65 -14.30 4.98 1.65
C GLY A 65 -15.18 5.91 2.49
N ARG A 66 -16.47 6.01 2.14
CA ARG A 66 -17.47 6.73 2.95
C ARG A 66 -17.69 6.08 4.31
N ASP A 67 -17.25 4.84 4.48
CA ASP A 67 -17.19 4.11 5.74
C ASP A 67 -16.07 4.59 6.66
N GLY A 68 -15.22 5.52 6.21
CA GLY A 68 -14.14 6.13 7.00
C GLY A 68 -12.86 5.29 7.04
N TYR A 69 -12.80 4.18 6.31
CA TYR A 69 -11.61 3.36 6.21
C TYR A 69 -10.79 3.70 4.97
N LEU A 70 -9.48 3.45 5.05
CA LEU A 70 -8.62 3.43 3.88
C LEU A 70 -8.65 2.06 3.23
N TRP A 71 -9.03 2.01 1.96
CA TRP A 71 -8.95 0.85 1.11
C TRP A 71 -7.67 0.89 0.30
N VAL A 72 -6.87 -0.18 0.39
CA VAL A 72 -5.54 -0.27 -0.21
C VAL A 72 -5.50 -1.42 -1.21
N GLY A 73 -5.43 -1.09 -2.48
CA GLY A 73 -5.25 -2.06 -3.57
C GLY A 73 -3.77 -2.41 -3.73
N THR A 74 -3.44 -3.69 -3.61
CA THR A 74 -2.05 -4.18 -3.69
C THR A 74 -1.86 -5.23 -4.80
N LEU A 75 -0.63 -5.68 -5.03
CA LEU A 75 -0.36 -6.79 -5.96
C LEU A 75 -0.86 -8.16 -5.48
N SER A 76 -1.23 -8.32 -4.21
CA SER A 76 -1.58 -9.62 -3.63
C SER A 76 -2.89 -9.62 -2.83
N GLY A 77 -3.69 -8.58 -2.98
CA GLY A 77 -5.01 -8.47 -2.38
C GLY A 77 -5.44 -7.03 -2.14
N LEU A 78 -6.63 -6.89 -1.58
CA LEU A 78 -7.17 -5.66 -1.04
C LEU A 78 -6.95 -5.64 0.48
N ALA A 79 -6.72 -4.46 1.04
CA ALA A 79 -6.76 -4.26 2.49
C ALA A 79 -7.72 -3.12 2.86
N ARG A 80 -8.41 -3.26 3.99
CA ARG A 80 -9.14 -2.20 4.68
C ARG A 80 -8.36 -1.82 5.92
N PHE A 81 -8.07 -0.54 6.10
CA PHE A 81 -7.22 -0.03 7.16
C PHE A 81 -7.96 1.02 7.99
N ASP A 82 -7.95 0.85 9.30
CA ASP A 82 -8.66 1.70 10.27
C ASP A 82 -7.76 2.76 10.94
N GLY A 83 -6.48 2.81 10.54
CA GLY A 83 -5.45 3.63 11.17
C GLY A 83 -4.54 2.85 12.11
N ASN A 84 -4.88 1.61 12.45
CA ASN A 84 -4.15 0.74 13.36
C ASN A 84 -3.92 -0.67 12.78
N GLU A 85 -4.96 -1.33 12.26
CA GLU A 85 -4.95 -2.71 11.79
C GLU A 85 -5.46 -2.84 10.35
N PHE A 86 -4.93 -3.85 9.64
CA PHE A 86 -5.40 -4.23 8.31
C PHE A 86 -6.31 -5.45 8.38
N GLU A 87 -7.51 -5.32 7.82
CA GLU A 87 -8.29 -6.45 7.36
C GLU A 87 -7.95 -6.73 5.90
N THR A 88 -7.74 -7.99 5.53
CA THR A 88 -7.23 -8.35 4.20
C THR A 88 -8.17 -9.26 3.43
N PHE A 89 -8.27 -9.02 2.12
CA PHE A 89 -9.07 -9.80 1.18
C PHE A 89 -8.17 -10.25 0.02
N ASN A 90 -7.98 -11.55 -0.11
CA ASN A 90 -7.13 -12.18 -1.14
C ASN A 90 -7.77 -13.48 -1.66
N MET A 91 -7.13 -14.12 -2.63
CA MET A 91 -7.68 -15.34 -3.27
C MET A 91 -7.81 -16.54 -2.32
N THR A 92 -7.15 -16.52 -1.16
CA THR A 92 -7.21 -17.61 -0.17
C THR A 92 -8.39 -17.45 0.78
N ASN A 93 -8.70 -16.22 1.20
CA ASN A 93 -9.78 -15.96 2.17
C ASN A 93 -11.06 -15.39 1.54
N THR A 94 -11.02 -14.99 0.28
CA THR A 94 -12.14 -14.40 -0.46
C THR A 94 -12.39 -15.19 -1.73
N PRO A 95 -13.19 -16.29 -1.70
CA PRO A 95 -13.33 -17.21 -2.84
C PRO A 95 -13.85 -16.57 -4.13
N ALA A 96 -14.59 -15.47 -4.03
CA ALA A 96 -15.04 -14.72 -5.20
C ALA A 96 -13.87 -14.02 -5.92
N LEU A 97 -12.85 -13.58 -5.20
CA LEU A 97 -11.71 -12.87 -5.74
C LEU A 97 -10.74 -13.86 -6.39
N ARG A 98 -10.73 -13.90 -7.73
CA ARG A 98 -9.90 -14.84 -8.52
C ARG A 98 -8.55 -14.26 -8.93
N SER A 99 -8.28 -13.01 -8.54
CA SER A 99 -7.03 -12.31 -8.81
C SER A 99 -6.65 -11.42 -7.64
N GLY A 100 -5.40 -11.53 -7.18
CA GLY A 100 -4.86 -10.70 -6.11
C GLY A 100 -4.37 -9.33 -6.57
N ARG A 101 -4.27 -9.06 -7.88
CA ARG A 101 -3.63 -7.85 -8.39
C ARG A 101 -4.65 -6.72 -8.53
N ILE A 102 -4.94 -6.06 -7.42
CA ILE A 102 -5.89 -4.95 -7.37
C ILE A 102 -5.22 -3.69 -7.92
N VAL A 103 -5.92 -3.01 -8.84
CA VAL A 103 -5.36 -1.84 -9.54
C VAL A 103 -6.28 -0.64 -9.56
N ARG A 104 -7.58 -0.81 -9.26
CA ARG A 104 -8.54 0.28 -9.17
C ARG A 104 -9.56 0.02 -8.08
N LEU A 105 -9.96 1.09 -7.42
CA LEU A 105 -10.99 1.12 -6.39
C LEU A 105 -11.90 2.31 -6.68
N PHE A 106 -13.20 2.12 -6.50
CA PHE A 106 -14.20 3.15 -6.72
C PHE A 106 -15.42 2.83 -5.87
N GLU A 107 -15.99 3.83 -5.20
CA GLU A 107 -17.25 3.66 -4.48
C GLU A 107 -18.37 4.36 -5.23
N ASP A 108 -19.42 3.62 -5.57
CA ASP A 108 -20.59 4.17 -6.24
C ASP A 108 -21.48 4.99 -5.28
N THR A 109 -22.47 5.67 -5.82
CA THR A 109 -23.41 6.48 -5.03
C THR A 109 -24.29 5.65 -4.09
N ALA A 110 -24.39 4.34 -4.30
CA ALA A 110 -25.07 3.41 -3.40
C ALA A 110 -24.19 2.92 -2.24
N GLY A 111 -22.89 3.27 -2.25
CA GLY A 111 -21.92 2.86 -1.23
C GLY A 111 -21.27 1.51 -1.49
N ASP A 112 -21.44 0.94 -2.70
CA ASP A 112 -20.77 -0.31 -3.05
C ASP A 112 -19.35 -0.03 -3.53
N LEU A 113 -18.40 -0.79 -3.01
CA LEU A 113 -17.00 -0.71 -3.43
C LEU A 113 -16.77 -1.60 -4.65
N TRP A 114 -16.43 -0.95 -5.77
CA TRP A 114 -15.99 -1.57 -7.01
C TRP A 114 -14.48 -1.78 -6.98
N ILE A 115 -14.06 -2.99 -7.35
CA ILE A 115 -12.69 -3.46 -7.27
C ILE A 115 -12.29 -3.94 -8.67
N GLY A 116 -11.29 -3.29 -9.26
CA GLY A 116 -10.75 -3.64 -10.55
C GLY A 116 -9.39 -4.33 -10.43
N THR A 117 -9.19 -5.43 -11.16
CA THR A 117 -7.92 -6.15 -11.19
C THR A 117 -7.19 -6.01 -12.53
N TRP A 118 -5.87 -6.19 -12.49
CA TRP A 118 -5.00 -6.05 -13.66
C TRP A 118 -5.32 -7.06 -14.79
N ASP A 119 -5.85 -8.21 -14.43
CA ASP A 119 -6.25 -9.28 -15.35
C ASP A 119 -7.70 -9.17 -15.81
N GLY A 120 -8.41 -8.09 -15.44
CA GLY A 120 -9.76 -7.80 -15.93
C GLY A 120 -10.90 -8.32 -15.04
N GLY A 121 -10.62 -8.72 -13.80
CA GLY A 121 -11.67 -8.97 -12.83
C GLY A 121 -12.32 -7.67 -12.39
N ILE A 122 -13.65 -7.57 -12.57
CA ILE A 122 -14.48 -6.52 -12.00
C ILE A 122 -15.30 -7.13 -10.87
N TYR A 123 -15.02 -6.72 -9.64
CA TYR A 123 -15.72 -7.17 -8.45
C TYR A 123 -16.48 -6.03 -7.79
N ARG A 124 -17.52 -6.39 -7.04
CA ARG A 124 -18.31 -5.46 -6.23
C ARG A 124 -18.40 -6.01 -4.81
N ARG A 125 -18.09 -5.17 -3.82
CA ARG A 125 -18.29 -5.45 -2.41
C ARG A 125 -19.51 -4.69 -1.90
N ARG A 126 -20.50 -5.44 -1.40
CA ARG A 126 -21.71 -4.93 -0.75
C ARG A 126 -21.94 -5.70 0.55
N ASP A 127 -22.25 -5.01 1.65
CA ASP A 127 -22.53 -5.63 2.95
C ASP A 127 -21.49 -6.69 3.35
N GLU A 128 -20.21 -6.37 3.15
CA GLU A 128 -19.05 -7.25 3.37
C GLU A 128 -18.86 -8.43 2.41
N VAL A 129 -19.79 -8.63 1.47
CA VAL A 129 -19.70 -9.70 0.48
C VAL A 129 -19.07 -9.18 -0.80
N VAL A 130 -17.95 -9.80 -1.20
CA VAL A 130 -17.33 -9.57 -2.52
C VAL A 130 -17.94 -10.53 -3.54
N GLN A 131 -18.34 -10.00 -4.69
CA GLN A 131 -18.88 -10.78 -5.81
C GLN A 131 -18.19 -10.40 -7.12
N LEU A 132 -17.94 -11.39 -7.98
CA LEU A 132 -17.51 -11.15 -9.36
C LEU A 132 -18.71 -10.63 -10.15
N VAL A 133 -18.58 -9.43 -10.72
CA VAL A 133 -19.59 -8.85 -11.61
C VAL A 133 -19.38 -9.40 -13.01
N VAL A 134 -18.16 -9.23 -13.55
CA VAL A 134 -17.81 -9.60 -14.92
C VAL A 134 -16.32 -9.95 -15.03
N PRO A 135 -15.95 -11.01 -15.77
CA PRO A 135 -14.61 -11.12 -16.32
C PRO A 135 -14.49 -10.26 -17.59
N SER A 136 -13.59 -9.27 -17.59
CA SER A 136 -13.25 -8.49 -18.78
C SER A 136 -11.92 -8.95 -19.40
N GLU A 137 -11.73 -8.66 -20.68
CA GLU A 137 -10.41 -8.78 -21.29
C GLU A 137 -9.55 -7.56 -20.92
N GLY A 138 -8.42 -7.81 -20.26
CA GLY A 138 -7.44 -6.78 -19.93
C GLY A 138 -7.75 -5.97 -18.69
N ALA A 139 -6.74 -5.21 -18.23
CA ALA A 139 -6.77 -4.47 -16.97
C ALA A 139 -7.95 -3.51 -16.87
N VAL A 140 -8.59 -3.49 -15.69
CA VAL A 140 -9.53 -2.42 -15.35
C VAL A 140 -8.73 -1.12 -15.21
N ALA A 141 -9.02 -0.17 -16.07
CA ALA A 141 -8.30 1.10 -16.15
C ALA A 141 -8.97 2.20 -15.34
N GLU A 142 -10.31 2.22 -15.30
CA GLU A 142 -11.08 3.29 -14.68
C GLU A 142 -12.53 2.86 -14.44
N PHE A 143 -13.11 3.38 -13.36
CA PHE A 143 -14.54 3.29 -13.05
C PHE A 143 -15.15 4.70 -13.09
N PHE A 144 -16.37 4.80 -13.59
CA PHE A 144 -17.13 6.04 -13.60
C PHE A 144 -18.63 5.75 -13.48
N GLU A 145 -19.37 6.52 -12.69
CA GLU A 145 -20.81 6.29 -12.53
C GLU A 145 -21.61 7.45 -13.14
N GLN A 146 -22.50 7.12 -14.09
CA GLN A 146 -23.43 8.08 -14.67
C GLN A 146 -24.59 7.39 -15.43
N PRO A 147 -25.86 7.71 -15.11
CA PRO A 147 -26.33 8.32 -13.86
C PRO A 147 -26.15 7.36 -12.67
N PRO A 148 -26.46 7.77 -11.42
CA PRO A 148 -26.46 6.88 -10.26
C PRO A 148 -27.04 5.49 -10.55
N GLY A 149 -26.32 4.44 -10.16
CA GLY A 149 -26.65 3.04 -10.43
C GLY A 149 -26.18 2.50 -11.79
N ASN A 150 -25.46 3.29 -12.60
CA ASN A 150 -24.85 2.87 -13.86
C ASN A 150 -23.35 3.09 -13.82
N VAL A 151 -22.62 2.02 -13.50
CA VAL A 151 -21.16 2.05 -13.44
C VAL A 151 -20.58 1.61 -14.78
N TRP A 152 -19.83 2.52 -15.37
CA TRP A 152 -19.05 2.33 -16.57
C TRP A 152 -17.62 1.97 -16.18
N VAL A 153 -17.08 0.96 -16.86
CA VAL A 153 -15.74 0.44 -16.59
C VAL A 153 -14.93 0.45 -17.87
N LYS A 154 -13.86 1.24 -17.89
CA LYS A 154 -12.88 1.18 -18.96
C LYS A 154 -11.99 -0.03 -18.73
N VAL A 155 -11.92 -0.91 -19.72
CA VAL A 155 -11.10 -2.13 -19.68
C VAL A 155 -10.11 -2.13 -20.84
N GLY A 156 -9.08 -2.98 -20.75
CA GLY A 156 -8.05 -3.12 -21.78
C GLY A 156 -8.59 -3.73 -23.07
N GLY A 157 -9.41 -2.99 -23.81
CA GLY A 157 -10.06 -3.45 -25.04
C GLY A 157 -11.46 -2.87 -25.28
N GLY A 158 -12.02 -2.07 -24.37
CA GLY A 158 -13.34 -1.47 -24.57
C GLY A 158 -13.97 -0.91 -23.30
N LEU A 159 -15.29 -0.86 -23.30
CA LEU A 159 -16.12 -0.29 -22.25
C LEU A 159 -17.17 -1.30 -21.78
N VAL A 160 -17.28 -1.46 -20.46
CA VAL A 160 -18.29 -2.32 -19.83
C VAL A 160 -19.27 -1.45 -19.08
N ARG A 161 -20.58 -1.75 -19.18
CA ARG A 161 -21.61 -1.10 -18.37
C ARG A 161 -22.23 -2.11 -17.40
N ALA A 162 -22.12 -1.83 -16.11
CA ALA A 162 -22.85 -2.51 -15.06
C ALA A 162 -23.99 -1.61 -14.57
N ALA A 163 -25.23 -1.98 -14.88
CA ALA A 163 -26.43 -1.29 -14.44
C ALA A 163 -27.11 -2.07 -13.31
N ALA A 164 -27.89 -1.37 -12.48
CA ALA A 164 -28.70 -2.00 -11.44
C ALA A 164 -29.64 -3.07 -12.05
N GLY A 165 -29.29 -4.35 -11.88
CA GLY A 165 -30.08 -5.49 -12.35
C GLY A 165 -29.69 -6.08 -13.72
N SER A 166 -28.71 -5.52 -14.45
CA SER A 166 -28.23 -6.09 -15.70
C SER A 166 -26.83 -5.60 -16.11
N ILE A 167 -26.05 -6.47 -16.75
CA ILE A 167 -24.72 -6.17 -17.29
C ILE A 167 -24.84 -6.09 -18.82
N HIS A 168 -24.34 -5.01 -19.42
CA HIS A 168 -24.34 -4.81 -20.87
C HIS A 168 -22.93 -4.49 -21.38
N TRP A 169 -22.55 -5.12 -22.51
CA TRP A 169 -21.31 -4.84 -23.23
C TRP A 169 -21.56 -3.82 -24.34
N GLU A 170 -20.70 -2.82 -24.48
CA GLU A 170 -20.75 -1.87 -25.58
C GLU A 170 -19.36 -1.83 -26.24
N GLN A 171 -19.28 -2.35 -27.46
CA GLN A 171 -18.04 -2.37 -28.25
C GLN A 171 -17.95 -1.07 -29.05
N GLU A 172 -16.85 -0.35 -28.89
CA GLU A 172 -16.57 0.84 -29.70
C GLU A 172 -16.15 0.39 -31.10
N GLU A 173 -17.12 0.22 -32.02
CA GLU A 173 -16.82 0.05 -33.44
C GLU A 173 -16.17 1.35 -33.95
N GLY A 174 -14.95 1.22 -34.46
CA GLY A 174 -14.09 2.34 -34.80
C GLY A 174 -14.72 3.34 -35.77
N ASN A 175 -15.07 4.52 -35.24
CA ASN A 175 -14.97 5.80 -35.95
C ASN A 175 -14.91 6.91 -34.90
N ALA A 176 -13.76 7.04 -34.24
CA ALA A 176 -13.47 8.21 -33.43
C ALA A 176 -13.27 9.40 -34.39
N ASP A 177 -14.29 10.24 -34.54
CA ASP A 177 -14.10 11.67 -34.82
C ASP A 177 -13.80 12.34 -33.48
N PRO A 178 -12.54 12.72 -33.18
CA PRO A 178 -12.21 13.39 -31.95
C PRO A 178 -12.33 14.89 -32.20
N SER A 179 -13.51 15.46 -31.97
CA SER A 179 -13.67 16.92 -31.83
C SER A 179 -14.75 17.28 -30.82
N PRO A 180 -14.56 18.38 -30.06
CA PRO A 180 -14.78 18.39 -28.62
C PRO A 180 -16.14 18.96 -28.23
N PHE A 181 -16.70 18.45 -27.13
CA PHE A 181 -17.89 18.99 -26.48
C PHE A 181 -17.59 20.34 -25.80
N PHE A 182 -17.57 21.41 -26.58
CA PHE A 182 -18.05 22.72 -26.17
C PHE A 182 -19.04 23.21 -27.23
N ARG A 183 -20.33 23.20 -26.87
CA ARG A 183 -21.29 24.16 -27.40
C ARG A 183 -22.08 24.72 -26.24
N ASP A 184 -21.89 26.01 -26.04
CA ASP A 184 -22.63 26.90 -25.15
C ASP A 184 -24.13 26.64 -25.18
N ARG A 185 -24.74 26.65 -23.99
CA ARG A 185 -25.86 27.54 -23.66
C ARG A 185 -25.84 27.90 -22.19
#